data_AF-A0A146KAK4-F1
#
_entry.id   AF-A0A146KAK4-F1
#
_cell.length_a   1.000
_cell.length_b   1.000
_cell.length_c   1.000
_cell.angle_alpha   90.00
_cell.angle_beta   90.00
_cell.angle_gamma   90.00
#
_symmetry.space_group_name_H-M   'P 1'
#
loop_
_entity.id
_entity.type
_entity.pdbx_description
1 polymer ?
#
loop_
_entity_poly.entity_id
_entity_poly.type
_entity_poly.pdbx_seq_one_letter_code
_entity_poly.pdbx_strand_id
1 'polypeptide(L)'
;MVLVPKVIKVAVFRHLFKNNSIAFEETNRTQDIAEITYKNEKGEDVHPRNLYVNMIMNSLKSRGYVKDTFAWRHHYYLLTETGEKYIRKELDIEDTIRPDPCVKQIAQKPQEERRERTGFARHEKK
;
A
#
# COMPACT_ATOMS: atom_id res chain seq x y z
N MET A 1 15.06 13.55 -16.40
CA MET A 1 14.10 12.43 -16.51
C MET A 1 14.87 11.15 -16.23
N VAL A 2 14.50 10.36 -15.21
CA VAL A 2 15.21 9.11 -14.88
C VAL A 2 14.52 7.96 -15.61
N LEU A 3 15.31 7.14 -16.30
CA LEU A 3 14.82 5.93 -16.95
C LEU A 3 14.76 4.79 -15.93
N VAL A 4 13.57 4.22 -15.72
CA VAL A 4 13.37 3.08 -14.83
C VAL A 4 13.44 1.78 -15.63
N PRO A 5 14.30 0.81 -15.25
CA PRO A 5 14.35 -0.51 -15.90
C PRO A 5 12.99 -1.23 -15.83
N LYS A 6 12.60 -1.88 -16.93
CA LYS A 6 11.33 -2.62 -17.01
C LYS A 6 11.25 -3.74 -15.97
N VAL A 7 12.37 -4.41 -15.70
CA VAL A 7 12.44 -5.52 -14.72
C VAL A 7 12.03 -5.06 -13.33
N ILE A 8 12.50 -3.87 -12.91
CA ILE A 8 12.15 -3.26 -11.62
C ILE A 8 10.67 -2.87 -11.60
N LYS A 9 10.17 -2.25 -12.69
CA LYS A 9 8.74 -1.88 -12.81
C LYS A 9 7.83 -3.09 -12.63
N VAL A 10 8.15 -4.20 -13.31
CA VAL A 10 7.40 -5.46 -13.22
C VAL A 10 7.47 -6.04 -11.81
N ALA A 11 8.62 -6.00 -11.14
CA ALA A 11 8.76 -6.51 -9.77
C ALA A 11 7.90 -5.72 -8.77
N VAL A 12 7.89 -4.39 -8.88
CA VAL A 12 7.03 -3.52 -8.06
C VAL A 12 5.55 -3.82 -8.30
N PHE A 13 5.14 -4.03 -9.56
CA PHE A 13 3.76 -4.36 -9.90
C PHE A 13 3.33 -5.73 -9.38
N ARG A 14 4.21 -6.74 -9.46
CA ARG A 14 3.97 -8.06 -8.86
C ARG A 14 3.80 -7.98 -7.35
N HIS A 15 4.62 -7.19 -6.68
CA HIS A 15 4.53 -6.97 -5.23
C HIS A 15 3.19 -6.30 -4.86
N LEU A 16 2.80 -5.24 -5.58
CA LEU A 16 1.51 -4.57 -5.40
C LEU A 16 0.32 -5.50 -5.63
N PHE A 17 0.36 -6.34 -6.66
CA PHE A 17 -0.73 -7.28 -6.95
C PHE A 17 -0.86 -8.37 -5.88
N LYS A 18 0.25 -8.82 -5.30
CA LYS A 18 0.25 -9.85 -4.25
C LYS A 18 -0.25 -9.31 -2.91
N ASN A 19 0.20 -8.13 -2.51
CA ASN A 19 -0.03 -7.59 -1.17
C ASN A 19 -1.15 -6.54 -1.12
N ASN A 20 -1.64 -6.06 -2.28
CA ASN A 20 -2.58 -4.94 -2.46
C ASN A 20 -2.17 -3.59 -1.85
N SER A 21 -1.09 -3.54 -1.08
CA SER A 21 -0.54 -2.35 -0.45
C SER A 21 0.98 -2.44 -0.41
N ILE A 22 1.62 -1.28 -0.30
CA ILE A 22 3.04 -1.18 0.02
C ILE A 22 3.25 -0.01 0.99
N ALA A 23 4.15 -0.20 1.95
CA ALA A 23 4.52 0.85 2.89
C ALA A 23 6.04 0.97 2.93
N PHE A 24 6.57 2.16 2.73
CA PHE A 24 8.01 2.37 2.85
C PHE A 24 8.35 3.75 3.39
N GLU A 25 9.52 3.84 3.99
CA GLU A 25 10.07 5.07 4.53
C GLU A 25 10.62 5.96 3.40
N GLU A 26 10.34 7.25 3.49
CA GLU A 26 10.95 8.30 2.69
C GLU A 26 12.40 8.53 3.17
N THR A 27 13.28 7.69 2.65
CA THR A 27 14.72 7.74 2.88
C THR A 27 15.48 8.39 1.72
N ASN A 28 16.81 8.48 1.85
CA ASN A 28 17.70 8.96 0.79
C ASN A 28 17.51 8.14 -0.50
N ARG A 29 17.52 8.83 -1.64
CA ARG A 29 17.24 8.26 -2.99
C ARG A 29 18.03 7.00 -3.36
N THR A 30 19.16 6.77 -2.70
CA THR A 30 20.10 5.67 -2.97
C THR A 30 19.82 4.39 -2.18
N GLN A 31 19.08 4.47 -1.07
CA GLN A 31 18.83 3.29 -0.23
C GLN A 31 17.91 2.28 -0.92
N ASP A 32 18.15 1.00 -0.64
CA ASP A 32 17.39 -0.10 -1.20
C ASP A 32 16.18 -0.45 -0.31
N ILE A 33 15.07 -0.86 -0.93
CA ILE A 33 13.86 -1.29 -0.22
C ILE A 33 13.87 -2.81 -0.09
N ALA A 34 14.11 -3.32 1.14
CA ALA A 34 14.22 -4.75 1.44
C ALA A 34 12.94 -5.56 1.14
N GLU A 35 11.79 -4.90 1.06
CA GLU A 35 10.49 -5.58 0.89
C GLU A 35 10.26 -6.08 -0.54
N ILE A 36 10.96 -5.52 -1.52
CA ILE A 36 10.79 -5.85 -2.94
C ILE A 36 12.06 -6.50 -3.46
N THR A 37 11.94 -7.68 -4.05
CA THR A 37 13.05 -8.37 -4.72
C THR A 37 12.81 -8.45 -6.22
N TYR A 38 13.89 -8.32 -6.99
CA TYR A 38 13.88 -8.58 -8.43
C TYR A 38 15.15 -9.29 -8.85
N LYS A 39 15.04 -10.07 -9.93
CA LYS A 39 16.18 -10.78 -10.51
C LYS A 39 16.92 -9.87 -11.46
N ASN A 40 18.21 -9.70 -11.22
CA ASN A 40 19.09 -8.99 -12.15
C ASN A 40 19.43 -9.85 -13.37
N GLU A 41 20.08 -9.23 -14.36
CA GLU A 41 20.62 -9.93 -15.55
C GLU A 41 21.57 -11.08 -15.19
N LYS A 42 22.21 -11.00 -14.01
CA LYS A 42 23.09 -12.03 -13.45
C LYS A 42 22.34 -13.14 -12.68
N GLY A 43 21.02 -13.03 -12.51
CA GLY A 43 20.19 -13.98 -11.77
C GLY A 43 20.21 -13.79 -10.25
N GLU A 44 20.89 -12.78 -9.73
CA GLU A 44 20.93 -12.44 -8.30
C GLU A 44 19.63 -11.74 -7.87
N ASP A 45 19.13 -12.08 -6.68
CA ASP A 45 18.01 -11.39 -6.04
C ASP A 45 18.51 -10.08 -5.42
N VAL A 46 18.13 -8.96 -6.04
CA VAL A 46 18.54 -7.61 -5.64
C VAL A 46 17.30 -6.78 -5.31
N HIS A 47 17.49 -5.79 -4.45
CA HIS A 47 16.45 -4.87 -4.00
C HIS A 47 16.47 -3.60 -4.87
N PRO A 48 15.30 -3.04 -5.22
CA PRO A 48 15.24 -1.82 -5.99
C PRO A 48 15.58 -0.61 -5.11
N ARG A 49 16.28 0.36 -5.69
CA ARG A 49 16.54 1.65 -5.05
C ARG A 49 15.24 2.42 -4.82
N ASN A 50 15.17 3.16 -3.72
CA ASN A 50 14.01 3.96 -3.34
C ASN A 50 13.60 4.96 -4.43
N LEU A 51 14.56 5.57 -5.14
CA LEU A 51 14.27 6.46 -6.27
C LEU A 51 13.38 5.81 -7.34
N TYR A 52 13.66 4.56 -7.72
CA TYR A 52 12.89 3.87 -8.77
C TYR A 52 11.46 3.60 -8.31
N VAL A 53 11.30 3.16 -7.06
CA VAL A 53 9.98 2.89 -6.47
C VAL A 53 9.19 4.19 -6.36
N ASN A 54 9.78 5.26 -5.84
CA ASN A 54 9.13 6.57 -5.76
C ASN A 54 8.65 7.09 -7.11
N MET A 55 9.44 6.94 -8.17
CA MET A 55 9.04 7.39 -9.51
C MET A 55 7.90 6.54 -10.08
N ILE A 56 7.93 5.22 -9.90
CA ILE A 56 6.83 4.34 -10.30
C ILE A 56 5.56 4.71 -9.53
N MET A 57 5.64 4.83 -8.20
CA MET A 57 4.49 5.14 -7.34
C MET A 57 3.89 6.51 -7.66
N ASN A 58 4.72 7.53 -7.89
CA ASN A 58 4.23 8.85 -8.29
C ASN A 58 3.52 8.81 -9.67
N SER A 59 4.02 8.00 -10.60
CA SER A 59 3.34 7.79 -11.89
C SER A 59 1.98 7.10 -11.73
N LEU A 60 1.84 6.15 -10.81
CA LEU A 60 0.57 5.48 -10.53
C LEU A 60 -0.42 6.38 -9.78
N LYS A 61 0.08 7.17 -8.83
CA LYS A 61 -0.69 8.16 -8.07
C LYS A 61 -1.28 9.22 -8.98
N SER A 62 -0.49 9.79 -9.89
CA SER A 62 -0.96 10.82 -10.83
C SER A 62 -2.08 10.33 -11.77
N ARG A 63 -2.16 9.03 -12.02
CA ARG A 63 -3.22 8.39 -12.82
C ARG A 63 -4.42 7.91 -11.99
N GLY A 64 -4.37 8.04 -10.67
CA GLY A 64 -5.45 7.59 -9.77
C GLY A 64 -5.53 6.06 -9.58
N TYR A 65 -4.46 5.32 -9.87
CA TYR A 65 -4.40 3.87 -9.69
C TYR A 65 -4.08 3.44 -8.26
N VAL A 66 -3.54 4.35 -7.45
CA VAL A 66 -3.12 4.09 -6.08
C VAL A 66 -3.51 5.29 -5.22
N LYS A 67 -4.00 5.02 -4.00
CA LYS A 67 -4.19 6.02 -2.95
C LYS A 67 -2.93 6.11 -2.10
N ASP A 68 -2.44 7.34 -1.92
CA ASP A 68 -1.26 7.65 -1.12
C ASP A 68 -1.68 8.33 0.18
N THR A 69 -1.17 7.82 1.30
CA THR A 69 -1.26 8.47 2.61
C THR A 69 0.17 8.66 3.12
N PHE A 70 0.54 9.90 3.42
CA PHE A 70 1.86 10.22 3.94
C PHE A 70 1.77 10.59 5.42
N ALA A 71 2.52 9.88 6.26
CA ALA A 71 2.60 10.18 7.69
C ALA A 71 3.95 9.74 8.24
N TRP A 72 4.54 10.54 9.13
CA TRP A 72 5.79 10.20 9.84
C TRP A 72 6.95 9.82 8.91
N ARG A 73 7.09 10.49 7.76
CA ARG A 73 8.06 10.14 6.70
C ARG A 73 7.86 8.75 6.09
N HIS A 74 6.67 8.17 6.20
CA HIS A 74 6.30 6.94 5.51
C HIS A 74 5.21 7.21 4.49
N HIS A 75 5.36 6.59 3.32
CA HIS A 75 4.30 6.51 2.34
C HIS A 75 3.55 5.19 2.49
N TYR A 76 2.23 5.29 2.59
CA TYR A 76 1.33 4.16 2.58
C TYR A 76 0.53 4.20 1.29
N TYR A 77 0.82 3.26 0.40
CA TYR A 77 0.16 3.13 -0.88
C TYR A 77 -0.85 1.99 -0.84
N LEU A 78 -2.09 2.30 -1.22
CA LEU A 78 -3.18 1.33 -1.33
C LEU A 78 -3.66 1.25 -2.77
N LEU A 79 -3.72 0.04 -3.31
CA LEU A 79 -4.19 -0.20 -4.67
C LEU A 79 -5.72 0.05 -4.78
N THR A 80 -6.15 0.73 -5.84
CA THR A 80 -7.57 0.91 -6.16
C THR A 80 -8.05 -0.15 -7.15
N GLU A 81 -9.37 -0.33 -7.29
CA GLU A 81 -9.94 -1.27 -8.26
C GLU A 81 -9.54 -0.96 -9.72
N THR A 82 -9.41 0.33 -10.06
CA THR A 82 -8.94 0.76 -11.38
C THR A 82 -7.44 0.46 -11.56
N GLY A 83 -6.65 0.63 -10.50
CA GLY A 83 -5.24 0.28 -10.49
C GLY A 83 -4.98 -1.22 -10.61
N GLU A 84 -5.80 -2.04 -9.96
CA GLU A 84 -5.71 -3.49 -10.08
C GLU A 84 -5.90 -3.94 -11.53
N LYS A 85 -6.94 -3.43 -12.21
CA LYS A 85 -7.18 -3.69 -13.65
C LYS A 85 -6.02 -3.23 -14.52
N TYR A 86 -5.38 -2.11 -14.18
CA TYR A 86 -4.21 -1.62 -14.91
C TYR A 86 -3.00 -2.56 -14.73
N ILE A 87 -2.72 -2.99 -13.51
CA ILE A 87 -1.60 -3.89 -13.22
C ILE A 87 -1.78 -5.26 -13.90
N ARG A 88 -3.00 -5.80 -13.94
CA ARG A 88 -3.30 -7.05 -14.68
C ARG A 88 -2.92 -6.96 -16.15
N LYS A 89 -3.27 -5.85 -16.80
CA LYS A 89 -2.93 -5.59 -18.20
C LYS A 89 -1.43 -5.45 -18.43
N GLU A 90 -0.70 -4.83 -17.50
CA GLU A 90 0.76 -4.67 -17.61
C GLU A 90 1.54 -5.97 -17.32
N LEU A 91 0.94 -6.92 -16.61
CA LEU A 91 1.56 -8.22 -16.29
C LEU A 91 1.10 -9.35 -17.22
N ASP A 92 0.18 -9.09 -18.15
CA ASP A 92 -0.46 -10.08 -19.04
C ASP A 92 -1.01 -11.30 -18.28
N ILE A 93 -1.62 -11.07 -17.12
CA ILE A 93 -2.28 -12.12 -16.32
C ILE A 93 -3.76 -12.14 -16.67
N GLU A 94 -4.31 -13.32 -17.00
CA GLU A 94 -5.75 -13.48 -17.26
C GLU A 94 -6.60 -13.15 -16.02
N ASP A 95 -7.77 -12.54 -16.26
CA ASP A 95 -8.64 -11.90 -15.25
C ASP A 95 -9.22 -12.86 -14.19
N THR A 96 -9.04 -14.18 -14.37
CA THR A 96 -9.56 -15.23 -13.49
C THR A 96 -8.82 -15.33 -12.16
N ILE A 97 -7.53 -14.95 -12.10
CA ILE A 97 -6.73 -15.08 -10.88
C ILE A 97 -6.96 -13.84 -10.00
N ARG A 98 -7.89 -13.97 -9.06
CA ARG A 98 -8.13 -12.97 -8.01
C ARG A 98 -7.00 -13.06 -6.97
N PRO A 99 -6.40 -11.94 -6.51
CA PRO A 99 -5.56 -11.99 -5.32
C PRO A 99 -6.43 -12.47 -4.16
N ASP A 100 -5.94 -13.46 -3.40
CA ASP A 100 -6.64 -14.00 -2.23
C ASP A 100 -7.23 -12.85 -1.43
N PRO A 101 -8.57 -12.73 -1.34
CA PRO A 101 -9.16 -11.72 -0.49
C PRO A 101 -8.75 -12.11 0.92
N CYS A 102 -7.75 -11.41 1.47
CA CYS A 102 -7.54 -11.39 2.90
C CYS A 102 -8.80 -10.73 3.49
N VAL A 103 -9.82 -11.56 3.73
CA VAL A 103 -11.01 -11.21 4.48
C VAL A 103 -10.54 -10.94 5.89
N LYS A 104 -10.09 -9.71 6.15
CA LYS A 104 -10.03 -9.20 7.50
C LYS A 104 -11.47 -9.18 7.97
N GLN A 105 -11.80 -10.09 8.88
CA GLN A 105 -13.05 -10.05 9.63
C GLN A 105 -13.21 -8.61 10.08
N ILE A 106 -14.28 -7.95 9.64
CA ILE A 106 -14.66 -6.65 10.17
C ILE A 106 -14.94 -6.94 11.64
N ALA A 107 -13.99 -6.62 12.52
CA ALA A 107 -14.25 -6.59 13.95
C ALA A 107 -15.36 -5.56 14.11
N GLN A 108 -16.58 -6.05 14.35
CA GLN A 108 -17.75 -5.23 14.59
C GLN A 108 -17.35 -4.24 15.67
N LYS A 109 -17.43 -2.94 15.37
CA LYS A 109 -17.22 -1.89 16.38
C LYS A 109 -18.17 -2.24 17.55
N PRO A 110 -17.68 -2.40 18.79
CA PRO A 110 -18.58 -2.51 19.93
C PRO A 110 -19.51 -1.30 19.87
N GLN A 111 -20.82 -1.54 19.74
CA GLN A 111 -21.79 -0.47 19.93
C GLN A 111 -21.56 0.06 21.34
N GLU A 112 -21.05 1.28 21.43
CA GLU A 112 -20.92 1.97 22.68
C GLU A 112 -22.34 2.29 23.16
N GLU A 113 -22.85 1.41 24.01
CA GLU A 113 -24.06 1.62 24.79
C GLU A 113 -23.90 2.98 25.47
N ARG A 114 -24.65 3.94 24.94
CA ARG A 114 -24.85 5.28 25.44
C ARG A 114 -25.26 5.16 26.90
N ARG A 115 -24.27 5.12 27.81
CA ARG A 115 -24.49 5.20 29.25
C ARG A 115 -25.27 6.48 29.49
N GLU A 116 -26.56 6.31 29.75
CA GLU A 116 -27.44 7.37 30.16
C GLU A 116 -26.80 8.01 31.40
N ARG A 117 -26.38 9.27 31.26
CA ARG A 117 -25.95 10.09 32.39
C ARG A 117 -27.18 10.39 33.22
N THR A 118 -27.61 9.44 34.04
CA THR A 118 -28.57 9.69 35.11
C THR A 118 -27.92 10.67 36.08
N GLY A 119 -28.60 11.80 36.28
CA GLY A 119 -28.04 13.02 36.85
C GLY A 119 -27.42 12.86 38.24
N PHE A 120 -26.35 13.62 38.47
CA PHE A 120 -25.84 13.92 39.80
C PHE A 120 -26.90 14.71 40.58
N ALA A 121 -27.72 14.01 41.36
CA ALA A 121 -28.56 14.62 42.39
C ALA A 121 -27.66 15.08 43.53
N ARG A 122 -27.45 16.40 43.62
CA ARG A 122 -26.87 17.08 44.79
C ARG A 122 -27.74 16.77 46.00
N HIS A 123 -27.25 15.96 46.93
CA HIS A 123 -27.87 15.81 48.24
C HIS A 123 -27.27 16.85 49.18
N GLU A 124 -27.97 17.97 49.33
CA GLU A 124 -27.80 18.92 50.42
C GLU A 124 -28.38 18.27 51.69
N LYS A 125 -27.60 18.22 52.79
CA LYS A 125 -28.12 17.98 54.14
C LYS A 125 -27.37 18.88 55.13
N LYS A 126 -28.09 19.93 55.51
CA LYS A 126 -28.41 20.42 56.86
C LYS A 126 -27.56 19.90 58.02
#